data_AF-A0A6M0HWL8-F1
#
_entry.id   AF-A0A6M0HWL8-F1
#
_cell.length_a   1.000
_cell.length_b   1.000
_cell.length_c   1.000
_cell.angle_alpha   90.00
_cell.angle_beta   90.00
_cell.angle_gamma   90.00
#
_symmetry.space_group_name_H-M   'P 1'
#
loop_
_entity.id
_entity.type
_entity.pdbx_description
1 polymer ?
#
loop_
_entity_poly.entity_id
_entity_poly.type
_entity_poly.pdbx_seq_one_letter_code
_entity_poly.pdbx_strand_id
1 'polypeptide(L)'
;MNCAEPVESRHTQAIWLLAQGRTVSEVSKLTAFGERWIQQLLERYNADGPDALGNGRRRNGSKPRILVPTVLEKLRARLAEPPPDGGLWSSRKVSAFLAEQLGLDAVAPQRGWEALRAIGWSLQKPRPRNPRSASDEEADAFKKNSPLRSPRKRPSILASRSRSSPPTSTGSG
;
A
#
# COMPACT_ATOMS: atom_id res chain seq x y z
N MET A 1 3.28 -16.64 -20.43
CA MET A 1 2.05 -15.81 -20.45
C MET A 1 1.56 -15.69 -19.03
N ASN A 2 1.70 -14.50 -18.44
CA ASN A 2 1.20 -14.22 -17.08
C ASN A 2 -0.33 -14.18 -17.13
N CYS A 3 -1.00 -15.06 -16.39
CA CYS A 3 -2.45 -15.13 -16.29
C CYS A 3 -2.98 -13.89 -15.55
N ALA A 4 -3.29 -12.82 -16.28
CA ALA A 4 -3.68 -11.54 -15.69
C ALA A 4 -5.01 -11.59 -14.93
N GLU A 5 -5.92 -12.53 -15.27
CA GLU A 5 -7.16 -12.76 -14.52
C GLU A 5 -7.74 -14.17 -14.83
N PRO A 6 -7.82 -15.11 -13.87
CA PRO A 6 -8.40 -16.44 -14.08
C PRO A 6 -9.86 -16.47 -14.59
N VAL A 7 -10.68 -15.51 -14.18
CA VAL A 7 -12.07 -15.32 -14.60
C VAL A 7 -12.14 -14.95 -16.07
N GLU A 8 -11.30 -14.01 -16.51
CA GLU A 8 -11.25 -13.56 -17.91
C GLU A 8 -10.85 -14.71 -18.84
N SER A 9 -9.86 -15.50 -18.46
CA SER A 9 -9.45 -16.68 -19.23
C SER A 9 -10.58 -17.70 -19.39
N ARG A 10 -11.34 -17.99 -18.33
CA ARG A 10 -12.46 -18.93 -18.39
C ARG A 10 -13.63 -18.41 -19.23
N HIS A 11 -13.94 -17.13 -19.12
CA HIS A 11 -14.96 -16.49 -19.93
C HIS A 11 -14.59 -16.49 -21.42
N THR A 12 -13.33 -16.18 -21.72
CA THR A 12 -12.78 -16.23 -23.08
C THR A 12 -12.85 -17.64 -23.66
N GLN A 13 -12.52 -18.67 -22.86
CA GLN A 13 -12.67 -20.07 -23.28
C GLN A 13 -14.12 -20.41 -23.63
N ALA A 14 -15.10 -19.97 -22.84
CA ALA A 14 -16.52 -20.23 -23.11
C ALA A 14 -16.98 -19.56 -24.42
N ILE A 15 -16.60 -18.30 -24.67
CA ILE A 15 -16.91 -17.59 -25.92
C ILE A 15 -16.21 -18.25 -27.11
N TRP A 16 -14.94 -18.64 -26.96
CA TRP A 16 -14.21 -19.34 -28.00
C TRP A 16 -14.88 -20.66 -28.39
N LEU A 17 -15.34 -21.46 -27.41
CA LEU A 17 -16.08 -22.70 -27.69
C LEU A 17 -17.39 -22.46 -28.44
N LEU A 18 -18.12 -21.38 -28.11
CA LEU A 18 -19.32 -20.97 -28.86
C LEU A 18 -18.98 -20.55 -30.29
N ALA A 19 -17.89 -19.80 -30.47
CA ALA A 19 -17.42 -19.38 -31.80
C ALA A 19 -16.97 -20.56 -32.69
N GLN A 20 -16.59 -21.70 -32.09
CA GLN A 20 -16.33 -22.96 -32.79
C GLN A 20 -17.63 -23.71 -33.18
N GLY A 21 -18.80 -23.13 -32.97
CA GLY A 21 -20.10 -23.71 -33.32
C GLY A 21 -20.66 -24.68 -32.30
N ARG A 22 -20.06 -24.79 -31.09
CA ARG A 22 -20.60 -25.65 -30.03
C ARG A 22 -21.88 -25.05 -29.44
N THR A 23 -22.80 -25.93 -29.05
CA THR A 23 -24.05 -25.51 -28.41
C THR A 23 -23.82 -25.04 -26.98
N VAL A 24 -24.72 -24.21 -26.44
CA VAL A 24 -24.66 -23.73 -25.05
C VAL A 24 -24.57 -24.90 -24.05
N SER A 25 -25.27 -26.01 -24.30
CA SER A 25 -25.26 -27.18 -23.42
C SER A 25 -23.92 -27.93 -23.42
N GLU A 26 -23.25 -28.02 -24.57
CA GLU A 26 -21.89 -28.58 -24.66
C GLU A 26 -20.88 -27.70 -23.94
N VAL A 27 -20.96 -26.38 -24.13
CA VAL A 27 -20.08 -25.42 -23.44
C VAL A 27 -20.30 -25.47 -21.93
N SER A 28 -21.54 -25.60 -21.47
CA SER A 28 -21.90 -25.80 -20.06
C SER A 28 -21.19 -27.02 -19.46
N LYS A 29 -21.25 -28.17 -20.13
CA LYS A 29 -20.58 -29.40 -19.69
C LYS A 29 -19.05 -29.26 -19.65
N LEU A 30 -18.45 -28.58 -20.65
CA LEU A 30 -16.99 -28.40 -20.74
C LEU A 30 -16.43 -27.39 -19.74
N THR A 31 -17.19 -26.34 -19.42
CA THR A 31 -16.72 -25.21 -18.60
C THR A 31 -17.26 -25.22 -17.17
N ALA A 32 -18.21 -26.11 -16.88
CA ALA A 32 -19.01 -26.17 -15.65
C ALA A 32 -19.75 -24.86 -15.31
N PHE A 33 -20.05 -24.05 -16.34
CA PHE A 33 -20.90 -22.87 -16.20
C PHE A 33 -22.37 -23.23 -16.45
N GLY A 34 -23.29 -22.56 -15.74
CA GLY A 34 -24.71 -22.70 -16.03
C GLY A 34 -25.07 -22.13 -17.40
N GLU A 35 -25.99 -22.78 -18.10
CA GLU A 35 -26.40 -22.38 -19.46
C GLU A 35 -26.91 -20.92 -19.53
N ARG A 36 -27.72 -20.50 -18.55
CA ARG A 36 -28.18 -19.10 -18.43
C ARG A 36 -27.03 -18.10 -18.29
N TRP A 37 -25.97 -18.47 -17.57
CA TRP A 37 -24.79 -17.62 -17.43
C TRP A 37 -24.01 -17.52 -18.73
N ILE A 38 -23.90 -18.61 -19.49
CA ILE A 38 -23.25 -18.62 -20.80
C ILE A 38 -24.01 -17.72 -21.78
N GLN A 39 -25.34 -17.74 -21.78
CA GLN A 39 -26.16 -16.84 -22.59
C GLN A 39 -25.91 -15.37 -22.22
N GLN A 40 -25.94 -15.03 -20.92
CA GLN A 40 -25.64 -13.67 -20.47
C GLN A 40 -24.21 -13.24 -20.82
N LEU A 41 -23.25 -14.18 -20.74
CA LEU A 41 -21.87 -13.92 -21.11
C LEU A 41 -21.73 -13.63 -22.61
N LEU A 42 -22.45 -14.39 -23.45
CA LEU A 42 -22.51 -14.17 -24.89
C LEU A 42 -23.17 -12.83 -25.23
N GLU A 43 -24.31 -12.51 -24.63
CA GLU A 43 -24.98 -11.20 -24.80
C GLU A 43 -24.04 -10.05 -24.43
N ARG A 44 -23.36 -10.15 -23.30
CA ARG A 44 -22.40 -9.15 -22.83
C ARG A 44 -21.20 -9.02 -23.78
N TYR A 45 -20.67 -10.14 -24.25
CA TYR A 45 -19.59 -10.14 -25.25
C TYR A 45 -20.02 -9.48 -26.56
N ASN A 46 -21.24 -9.77 -27.05
CA ASN A 46 -21.76 -9.19 -28.28
C ASN A 46 -22.04 -7.69 -28.16
N ALA A 47 -22.43 -7.21 -26.97
CA ALA A 47 -22.70 -5.80 -26.73
C ALA A 47 -21.42 -4.97 -26.51
N ASP A 48 -20.50 -5.47 -25.67
CA ASP A 48 -19.39 -4.68 -25.12
C ASP A 48 -18.00 -5.19 -25.55
N GLY A 49 -17.94 -6.31 -26.28
CA GLY A 49 -16.70 -6.90 -26.79
C GLY A 49 -15.84 -7.64 -25.76
N PRO A 50 -14.57 -7.92 -26.08
CA PRO A 50 -13.66 -8.69 -25.24
C PRO A 50 -13.43 -8.11 -23.84
N ASP A 51 -13.43 -6.78 -23.71
CA ASP A 51 -13.22 -6.08 -22.42
C ASP A 51 -14.28 -6.44 -21.36
N ALA A 52 -15.43 -6.94 -21.81
CA ALA A 52 -16.55 -7.34 -20.98
C ALA A 52 -16.39 -8.75 -20.39
N LEU A 53 -15.38 -9.51 -20.81
CA LEU A 53 -15.07 -10.84 -20.26
C LEU A 53 -14.28 -10.76 -18.95
N GLY A 54 -13.72 -9.59 -18.61
CA GLY A 54 -12.99 -9.37 -17.38
C GLY A 54 -13.84 -9.46 -16.11
N ASN A 55 -13.16 -9.47 -14.95
CA ASN A 55 -13.81 -9.48 -13.65
C ASN A 55 -14.43 -8.11 -13.30
N GLY A 56 -15.74 -8.00 -13.53
CA GLY A 56 -16.51 -6.78 -13.25
C GLY A 56 -16.65 -6.41 -11.77
N ARG A 57 -16.31 -7.30 -10.81
CA ARG A 57 -16.49 -7.03 -9.37
C ARG A 57 -15.71 -5.83 -8.89
N ARG A 58 -14.53 -5.57 -9.46
CA ARG A 58 -13.72 -4.40 -9.11
C ARG A 58 -14.39 -3.07 -9.50
N ARG A 59 -15.17 -3.08 -10.58
CA ARG A 59 -15.83 -1.89 -11.14
C ARG A 59 -17.28 -1.76 -10.63
N ASN A 60 -17.90 -2.86 -10.20
CA ASN A 60 -19.25 -2.90 -9.63
C ASN A 60 -19.28 -2.57 -8.12
N GLY A 61 -18.44 -1.63 -7.70
CA GLY A 61 -18.44 -1.12 -6.33
C GLY A 61 -19.47 0.00 -6.17
N SER A 62 -20.14 0.07 -5.02
CA SER A 62 -20.88 1.28 -4.66
C SER A 62 -19.92 2.46 -4.46
N LYS A 63 -20.34 3.66 -4.85
CA LYS A 63 -19.58 4.88 -4.58
C LYS A 63 -19.33 5.02 -3.06
N PRO A 64 -18.11 5.38 -2.63
CA PRO A 64 -17.83 5.54 -1.21
C PRO A 64 -18.68 6.66 -0.62
N ARG A 65 -19.28 6.41 0.55
CA ARG A 65 -20.12 7.39 1.26
C ARG A 65 -19.43 8.07 2.44
N ILE A 66 -18.46 7.39 3.07
CA ILE A 66 -17.77 7.87 4.27
C ILE A 66 -16.41 8.46 3.91
N LEU A 67 -15.60 7.71 3.16
CA LEU A 67 -14.26 8.13 2.75
C LEU A 67 -14.32 8.91 1.43
N VAL A 68 -15.08 10.00 1.44
CA VAL A 68 -15.23 10.91 0.28
C VAL A 68 -14.04 11.88 0.27
N PRO A 69 -13.48 12.25 -0.90
CA PRO A 69 -12.33 13.17 -0.98
C PRO A 69 -12.52 14.46 -0.18
N THR A 70 -13.70 15.08 -0.25
CA THR A 70 -14.02 16.31 0.50
C THR A 70 -13.89 16.13 2.01
N VAL A 71 -14.32 15.00 2.54
CA VAL A 71 -14.22 14.67 3.97
C VAL A 71 -12.78 14.37 4.35
N LEU A 72 -12.02 13.69 3.49
CA LEU A 72 -10.61 13.40 3.73
C LEU A 72 -9.75 14.67 3.74
N GLU A 73 -10.06 15.66 2.89
CA GLU A 73 -9.38 16.97 2.92
C GLU A 73 -9.68 17.74 4.21
N LYS A 74 -10.95 17.75 4.65
CA LYS A 74 -11.32 18.32 5.96
C LYS A 74 -10.62 17.61 7.11
N LEU A 75 -10.50 16.28 7.04
CA LEU A 75 -9.77 15.50 8.03
C LEU A 75 -8.28 15.89 8.05
N ARG A 76 -7.65 16.04 6.87
CA ARG A 76 -6.25 16.49 6.77
C ARG A 76 -6.05 17.83 7.45
N ALA A 77 -6.93 18.80 7.21
CA ALA A 77 -6.89 20.09 7.89
C ALA A 77 -7.08 19.95 9.41
N ARG A 78 -8.05 19.15 9.85
CA ARG A 78 -8.37 18.97 11.27
C ARG A 78 -7.22 18.35 12.07
N LEU A 79 -6.46 17.44 11.46
CA LEU A 79 -5.34 16.75 12.11
C LEU A 79 -4.14 17.67 12.40
N ALA A 80 -4.09 18.87 11.80
CA ALA A 80 -3.07 19.86 12.11
C ALA A 80 -3.21 20.40 13.55
N GLU A 81 -4.43 20.38 14.08
CA GLU A 81 -4.74 20.79 15.44
C GLU A 81 -4.81 19.56 16.37
N PRO A 82 -4.48 19.74 17.67
CA PRO A 82 -4.67 18.68 18.64
C PRO A 82 -6.16 18.26 18.72
N PRO A 83 -6.43 17.00 19.13
CA PRO A 83 -7.79 16.58 19.39
C PRO A 83 -8.44 17.43 20.51
N PRO A 84 -9.77 17.61 20.48
CA PRO A 84 -10.46 18.50 21.41
C PRO A 84 -10.32 18.04 22.87
N ASP A 85 -10.31 16.73 23.09
CA ASP A 85 -10.12 16.12 24.42
C ASP A 85 -8.64 15.99 24.83
N GLY A 86 -7.72 16.57 24.07
CA GLY A 86 -6.28 16.44 24.25
C GLY A 86 -5.69 15.08 23.83
N GLY A 87 -4.37 14.92 23.97
CA GLY A 87 -3.64 13.70 23.64
C GLY A 87 -3.50 13.42 22.13
N LEU A 88 -3.28 12.15 21.76
CA LEU A 88 -3.07 11.75 20.37
C LEU A 88 -4.39 11.50 19.63
N TRP A 89 -4.34 11.68 18.31
CA TRP A 89 -5.39 11.24 17.40
C TRP A 89 -5.51 9.72 17.40
N SER A 90 -6.72 9.23 17.68
CA SER A 90 -7.06 7.80 17.64
C SER A 90 -8.13 7.54 16.59
N SER A 91 -8.26 6.29 16.17
CA SER A 91 -9.29 5.87 15.20
C SER A 91 -10.71 6.24 15.65
N ARG A 92 -11.01 6.17 16.95
CA ARG A 92 -12.29 6.57 17.53
C ARG A 92 -12.54 8.08 17.46
N LYS A 93 -11.50 8.89 17.70
CA LYS A 93 -11.60 10.36 17.58
C LYS A 93 -11.83 10.76 16.13
N VAL A 94 -11.12 10.10 15.21
CA VAL A 94 -11.32 10.31 13.77
C VAL A 94 -12.73 9.86 13.34
N SER A 95 -13.23 8.73 13.83
CA SER A 95 -14.58 8.30 13.47
C SER A 95 -15.66 9.24 14.01
N ALA A 96 -15.49 9.81 15.20
CA ALA A 96 -16.39 10.84 15.72
C ALA A 96 -16.39 12.10 14.82
N PHE A 97 -15.20 12.57 14.43
CA PHE A 97 -15.08 13.68 13.48
C PHE A 97 -15.75 13.36 12.13
N LEU A 98 -15.55 12.15 11.59
CA LEU A 98 -16.19 11.74 10.33
C LEU A 98 -17.71 11.72 10.44
N ALA A 99 -18.26 11.27 11.57
CA ALA A 99 -19.69 11.24 11.82
C ALA A 99 -20.27 12.67 11.83
N GLU A 100 -19.62 13.59 12.54
CA GLU A 100 -19.98 15.01 12.58
C GLU A 100 -19.95 15.65 11.18
N GLN A 101 -18.88 15.44 10.42
CA GLN A 101 -18.73 16.00 9.07
C GLN A 101 -19.77 15.49 8.07
N LEU A 102 -20.33 14.31 8.30
CA LEU A 102 -21.31 13.66 7.42
C LEU A 102 -22.75 13.77 7.95
N GLY A 103 -22.98 14.33 9.13
CA GLY A 103 -24.30 14.37 9.78
C GLY A 103 -24.84 12.97 10.10
N LEU A 104 -23.97 12.03 10.46
CA LEU A 104 -24.33 10.66 10.84
C LEU A 104 -24.30 10.51 12.36
N ASP A 105 -25.18 9.68 12.92
CA ASP A 105 -25.19 9.39 14.36
C ASP A 105 -23.87 8.77 14.83
N ALA A 106 -23.31 7.86 14.03
CA ALA A 106 -22.06 7.20 14.32
C ALA A 106 -21.36 6.69 13.06
N VAL A 107 -20.02 6.69 13.12
CA VAL A 107 -19.16 6.01 12.16
C VAL A 107 -18.31 4.98 12.91
N ALA A 108 -18.19 3.78 12.35
CA ALA A 108 -17.41 2.70 12.96
C ALA A 108 -15.92 3.11 13.12
N PRO A 109 -15.26 2.82 14.26
CA PRO A 109 -13.86 3.19 14.50
C PRO A 109 -12.90 2.67 13.42
N GLN A 110 -13.19 1.53 12.80
CA GLN A 110 -12.44 0.96 11.69
C GLN A 110 -12.34 1.94 10.50
N ARG A 111 -13.43 2.66 10.20
CA ARG A 111 -13.45 3.69 9.14
C ARG A 111 -12.56 4.87 9.48
N GLY A 112 -12.43 5.22 10.77
CA GLY A 112 -11.48 6.23 11.21
C GLY A 112 -10.03 5.83 10.93
N TRP A 113 -9.67 4.55 11.15
CA TRP A 113 -8.35 4.05 10.78
C TRP A 113 -8.13 3.96 9.26
N GLU A 114 -9.14 3.54 8.51
CA GLU A 114 -9.09 3.59 7.03
C GLU A 114 -8.88 5.01 6.50
N ALA A 115 -9.55 6.00 7.09
CA ALA A 115 -9.40 7.40 6.73
C ALA A 115 -7.97 7.91 6.99
N LEU A 116 -7.40 7.59 8.15
CA LEU A 116 -6.00 7.91 8.48
C LEU A 116 -5.02 7.29 7.47
N ARG A 117 -5.23 6.03 7.09
CA ARG A 117 -4.43 5.37 6.05
C ARG A 117 -4.60 6.04 4.69
N ALA A 118 -5.82 6.41 4.32
CA ALA A 118 -6.13 7.03 3.03
C ALA A 118 -5.41 8.37 2.83
N ILE A 119 -5.22 9.15 3.89
CA ILE A 119 -4.50 10.44 3.83
C ILE A 119 -2.98 10.32 4.04
N GLY A 120 -2.47 9.10 4.26
CA GLY A 120 -1.05 8.83 4.50
C GLY A 120 -0.58 9.16 5.92
N TRP A 121 -1.49 9.21 6.91
CA TRP A 121 -1.13 9.55 8.29
C TRP A 121 -0.40 8.40 8.99
N SER A 122 0.78 8.70 9.53
CA SER A 122 1.53 7.76 10.36
C SER A 122 1.10 7.86 11.82
N LEU A 123 0.95 6.71 12.47
CA LEU A 123 0.69 6.65 13.92
C LEU A 123 1.87 7.31 14.67
N GLN A 124 1.58 8.43 15.32
CA GLN A 124 2.51 9.12 16.20
C GLN A 124 2.59 8.35 17.52
N LYS A 125 3.28 7.20 17.54
CA LYS A 125 3.57 6.49 18.79
C LYS A 125 4.91 6.99 19.32
N PRO A 126 4.94 7.82 20.40
CA PRO A 126 6.21 8.18 21.01
C PRO A 126 6.92 6.91 21.47
N ARG A 127 8.24 6.84 21.26
CA ARG A 127 9.04 5.70 21.72
C ARG A 127 8.85 5.60 23.24
N PRO A 128 8.48 4.43 23.80
CA PRO A 128 8.34 4.28 25.23
C PRO A 128 9.67 4.68 25.91
N ARG A 129 9.61 5.67 26.79
CA ARG A 129 10.76 6.14 27.58
C ARG A 129 11.07 5.05 28.62
N ASN A 130 12.32 4.62 28.70
CA ASN A 130 12.75 3.64 29.70
C ASN A 130 12.45 4.24 31.09
N PRO A 131 11.76 3.54 32.02
CA PRO A 131 11.52 4.06 33.36
C PRO A 131 12.82 4.31 34.15
N ARG A 132 13.95 3.72 33.75
CA ARG A 132 15.30 4.02 34.26
C ARG A 132 16.06 5.06 33.42
N SER A 133 15.37 5.82 32.57
CA SER A 133 16.00 6.92 31.84
C SER A 133 16.42 8.00 32.84
N ALA A 134 17.62 8.54 32.66
CA ALA A 134 18.10 9.70 33.39
C ALA A 134 17.06 10.85 33.35
N SER A 135 17.00 11.64 34.41
CA SER A 135 16.26 12.90 34.40
C SER A 135 16.86 13.84 33.35
N ASP A 136 16.11 14.84 32.90
CA ASP A 136 16.61 15.75 31.86
C ASP A 136 17.87 16.51 32.37
N GLU A 137 17.96 16.76 33.67
CA GLU A 137 19.13 17.34 34.36
C GLU A 137 20.35 16.40 34.38
N GLU A 138 20.15 15.10 34.67
CA GLU A 138 21.21 14.09 34.66
C GLU A 138 21.74 13.83 33.24
N ALA A 139 20.86 13.90 32.23
CA ALA A 139 21.24 13.75 30.83
C ALA A 139 22.05 14.95 30.32
N ASP A 140 21.70 16.17 30.74
CA ASP A 140 22.46 17.38 30.41
C ASP A 140 23.81 17.44 31.14
N ALA A 141 23.89 16.95 32.38
CA ALA A 141 25.16 16.76 33.07
C ALA A 141 26.05 15.67 32.43
N PHE A 142 25.45 14.62 31.87
CA PHE A 142 26.16 13.52 31.21
C PHE A 142 26.55 13.81 29.74
N LYS A 143 26.05 14.88 29.12
CA LYS A 143 26.51 15.32 27.80
C LYS A 143 28.01 15.61 27.86
N LYS A 144 28.80 14.62 27.43
CA LYS A 144 30.25 14.76 27.24
C LYS A 144 30.50 15.87 26.23
N ASN A 145 31.04 16.99 26.71
CA ASN A 145 31.87 17.86 25.91
C ASN A 145 33.05 17.01 25.45
N SER A 146 32.95 16.40 24.27
CA SER A 146 34.03 15.55 23.75
C SER A 146 35.28 16.44 23.62
N PRO A 147 36.44 16.07 24.19
CA PRO A 147 37.65 16.84 23.99
C PRO A 147 37.99 16.83 22.50
N LEU A 148 38.56 17.94 22.00
CA LEU A 148 39.03 18.07 20.63
C LEU A 148 39.90 16.86 20.28
N ARG A 149 39.58 16.26 19.13
CA ARG A 149 40.22 15.14 18.44
C ARG A 149 41.64 14.85 18.95
N SER A 150 41.84 13.70 19.58
CA SER A 150 43.17 13.27 20.03
C SER A 150 44.16 13.22 18.86
N PRO A 151 45.43 13.63 19.05
CA PRO A 151 46.39 13.68 17.97
C PRO A 151 46.63 12.27 17.43
N ARG A 152 46.58 12.15 16.10
CA ARG A 152 46.70 10.87 15.39
C ARG A 152 48.02 10.20 15.75
N LYS A 153 47.98 9.04 16.42
CA LYS A 153 49.18 8.24 16.70
C LYS A 153 49.88 7.92 15.38
N ARG A 154 51.21 8.11 15.34
CA ARG A 154 52.02 7.71 14.20
C ARG A 154 51.91 6.19 14.00
N PRO A 155 51.68 5.71 12.77
CA PRO A 155 51.68 4.27 12.51
C PRO A 155 53.04 3.68 12.89
N SER A 156 53.04 2.56 13.60
CA SER A 156 54.25 1.85 14.04
C SER A 156 54.90 0.99 12.93
N ILE A 157 54.34 1.00 11.72
CA ILE A 157 54.80 0.19 10.60
C ILE A 157 55.35 1.13 9.53
N LEU A 158 56.65 1.00 9.23
CA LEU A 158 57.22 1.57 8.01
C LEU A 158 56.53 0.92 6.81
N ALA A 159 55.72 1.70 6.10
CA ALA A 159 55.13 1.25 4.84
C ALA A 159 56.28 0.91 3.88
N SER A 160 56.51 -0.38 3.64
CA SER A 160 57.35 -0.80 2.54
C SER A 160 56.66 -0.33 1.25
N ARG A 161 57.42 0.27 0.34
CA ARG A 161 56.92 0.61 -0.99
C ARG A 161 56.46 -0.67 -1.66
N SER A 162 55.15 -0.82 -1.82
CA SER A 162 54.55 -1.82 -2.71
C SER A 162 55.16 -1.63 -4.10
N ARG A 163 55.90 -2.64 -4.57
CA ARG A 163 56.36 -2.69 -5.96
C ARG A 163 55.14 -3.00 -6.83
N SER A 164 54.71 -2.04 -7.62
CA SER A 164 53.72 -2.24 -8.68
C SER A 164 54.29 -3.23 -9.70
N SER A 165 53.54 -4.27 -10.02
CA SER A 165 53.88 -5.16 -11.13
C SER A 165 53.86 -4.40 -12.47
N PRO A 166 54.68 -4.79 -13.47
CA PRO A 166 54.69 -4.14 -14.77
C PRO A 166 53.38 -4.39 -15.54
N PRO A 167 52.94 -3.46 -16.41
CA PRO A 167 51.74 -3.64 -17.21
C PRO A 167 51.94 -4.76 -18.26
N THR A 168 50.94 -5.61 -18.43
CA THR A 168 50.88 -6.63 -19.48
C THR A 168 50.69 -5.96 -20.85
N SER A 169 51.60 -6.26 -21.78
CA SER A 169 51.54 -5.84 -23.17
C SER A 169 50.32 -6.45 -23.88
N THR A 170 49.43 -5.61 -24.40
CA THR A 170 48.48 -5.98 -25.46
C THR A 170 49.25 -6.07 -26.78
N GLY A 171 49.51 -7.30 -27.25
CA GLY A 171 49.99 -7.56 -28.60
C GLY A 171 48.87 -8.16 -29.45
N SER A 172 48.49 -7.45 -30.51
CA SER A 172 47.68 -7.97 -31.62
C SER A 172 48.51 -8.90 -32.50
N GLY A 173 47.90 -10.00 -32.94
CA GLY A 173 48.39 -10.97 -33.90
C GLY A 173 47.35 -12.07 -34.07
#